data_AF-K1YDF3-F1
#
_entry.id   AF-K1YDF3-F1
#
_cell.length_a   1.000
_cell.length_b   1.000
_cell.length_c   1.000
_cell.angle_alpha   90.00
_cell.angle_beta   90.00
_cell.angle_gamma   90.00
#
_symmetry.space_group_name_H-M   'P 1'
#
loop_
_entity.id
_entity.type
_entity.pdbx_description
1 polymer ?
#
loop_
_entity_poly.entity_id
_entity_poly.type
_entity_poly.pdbx_seq_one_letter_code
_entity_poly.pdbx_strand_id
1 'polypeptide(L)'
;MQLSGSNNQIIFPTAQNPLITPNLTAKLTWGNSGDITNLYKSATGILTSDADFITSSLTSNNLTENKAVATDANKKLVSSSTTDTELGYLSGASSNIQTQITGKVSKAGDTMSGALTLPDTTAGTPMLNFTNNPTVGLSAQSGILSINTNASPRMQINSDGEVYINKLGATAGVIHNTTSGLENSLIVDSDITIGTIANNKLQQLTSANLVANSATTASSATGLGTIVARDNSGNFAANIITASLLGNATTATTAGNFTGELIGDVTGTQSNTSVIRVGGATGVTSDQINTGVIAANSATEDNTPNTIIKRDDSGYFTANMTGAASFNVLKSGDVMTGDLLMANKTIKLQDFYGTNYVGLKAPNAISSSYTVNLPTGAPLANQFLQASTTTPNELVW
;
A
#
# COMPACT_ATOMS: atom_id res chain seq x y z
N MET A 1 15.12 -118.36 68.47
CA MET A 1 15.02 -116.90 68.58
C MET A 1 14.34 -116.63 69.91
N GLN A 2 15.07 -116.18 70.93
CA GLN A 2 14.49 -115.94 72.25
C GLN A 2 14.30 -114.43 72.40
N LEU A 3 13.11 -114.01 72.84
CA LEU A 3 12.91 -112.65 73.29
C LEU A 3 13.64 -112.51 74.63
N SER A 4 14.50 -111.51 74.77
CA SER A 4 15.07 -111.21 76.08
C SER A 4 13.93 -110.76 77.00
N GLY A 5 13.76 -111.46 78.12
CA GLY A 5 12.63 -111.27 79.03
C GLY A 5 12.56 -109.89 79.69
N SER A 6 13.54 -109.03 79.45
CA SER A 6 13.61 -107.68 80.01
C SER A 6 13.28 -106.57 79.00
N ASN A 7 13.42 -106.79 77.68
CA ASN A 7 13.34 -105.69 76.70
C ASN A 7 12.59 -106.05 75.39
N ASN A 8 11.99 -107.24 75.26
CA ASN A 8 11.34 -107.73 74.04
C ASN A 8 12.19 -107.59 72.77
N GLN A 9 13.53 -107.63 72.92
CA GLN A 9 14.44 -107.66 71.79
C GLN A 9 14.68 -109.11 71.37
N ILE A 10 14.65 -109.34 70.06
CA ILE A 10 15.05 -110.61 69.46
C ILE A 10 16.56 -110.78 69.64
N ILE A 11 16.98 -111.73 70.48
CA ILE A 11 18.40 -112.12 70.63
C ILE A 11 18.65 -113.37 69.79
N PHE A 12 19.61 -113.30 68.87
CA PHE A 12 20.09 -114.45 68.12
C PHE A 12 21.13 -115.23 68.95
N PRO A 13 21.02 -116.56 69.09
CA PRO A 13 21.97 -117.35 69.88
C PRO A 13 23.39 -117.27 69.31
N THR A 14 24.39 -117.12 70.16
CA THR A 14 25.82 -117.09 69.79
C THR A 14 26.55 -118.43 69.98
N ALA A 15 25.85 -119.50 70.38
CA ALA A 15 26.45 -120.82 70.59
C ALA A 15 26.22 -121.75 69.39
N GLN A 16 27.32 -122.35 68.91
CA GLN A 16 27.36 -123.30 67.79
C GLN A 16 26.62 -124.60 68.12
N ASN A 17 25.60 -124.94 67.35
CA ASN A 17 25.08 -126.31 67.25
C ASN A 17 25.93 -127.11 66.25
N PRO A 18 26.17 -128.42 66.47
CA PRO A 18 27.06 -129.20 65.61
C PRO A 18 26.41 -129.57 64.27
N LEU A 19 27.21 -129.39 63.21
CA LEU A 19 27.07 -129.86 61.82
C LEU A 19 25.90 -129.33 60.96
N ILE A 20 26.03 -128.09 60.46
CA ILE A 20 25.71 -127.73 59.07
C ILE A 20 26.79 -126.73 58.59
N THR A 21 27.29 -126.90 57.36
CA THR A 21 28.44 -126.20 56.73
C THR A 21 28.32 -124.66 56.68
N PRO A 22 29.47 -123.94 56.55
CA PRO A 22 29.66 -122.61 57.10
C PRO A 22 29.16 -121.50 56.17
N ASN A 23 28.10 -120.80 56.57
CA ASN A 23 27.97 -119.36 56.39
C ASN A 23 26.67 -118.87 57.04
N LEU A 24 26.56 -117.56 57.17
CA LEU A 24 25.33 -116.77 57.37
C LEU A 24 25.21 -116.15 58.77
N THR A 25 25.68 -114.91 58.83
CA THR A 25 25.13 -113.85 59.67
C THR A 25 23.61 -113.99 59.78
N ALA A 26 23.09 -113.91 61.00
CA ALA A 26 21.66 -113.98 61.24
C ALA A 26 20.95 -112.83 60.50
N LYS A 27 20.09 -113.18 59.52
CA LYS A 27 19.19 -112.23 58.85
C LYS A 27 17.80 -112.35 59.45
N LEU A 28 17.17 -111.22 59.74
CA LEU A 28 15.77 -111.16 60.13
C LEU A 28 14.93 -110.99 58.87
N THR A 29 14.24 -112.06 58.46
CA THR A 29 13.29 -112.08 57.35
C THR A 29 11.87 -111.86 57.90
N TRP A 30 11.10 -110.99 57.24
CA TRP A 30 9.68 -110.78 57.54
C TRP A 30 8.86 -111.25 56.33
N GLY A 31 8.09 -112.34 56.47
CA GLY A 31 7.24 -112.93 55.42
C GLY A 31 7.35 -114.45 55.32
N ASN A 32 6.29 -115.14 54.86
CA ASN A 32 6.31 -116.60 54.67
C ASN A 32 7.04 -116.95 53.36
N SER A 33 7.76 -118.08 53.35
CA SER A 33 8.77 -118.45 52.33
C SER A 33 8.32 -118.25 50.88
N GLY A 34 8.85 -117.23 50.21
CA GLY A 34 8.64 -116.99 48.78
C GLY A 34 8.94 -115.56 48.33
N ASP A 35 8.57 -114.56 49.14
CA ASP A 35 8.81 -113.13 48.88
C ASP A 35 9.53 -112.50 50.07
N ILE A 36 10.83 -112.23 49.91
CA ILE A 36 11.70 -111.70 50.98
C ILE A 36 12.22 -110.30 50.61
N THR A 37 11.53 -109.25 51.04
CA THR A 37 12.11 -107.90 51.11
C THR A 37 12.82 -107.73 52.44
N ASN A 38 14.15 -107.84 52.47
CA ASN A 38 14.90 -107.83 53.72
C ASN A 38 15.20 -106.42 54.17
N LEU A 39 14.87 -106.08 55.42
CA LEU A 39 15.38 -104.92 56.13
C LEU A 39 16.49 -105.42 57.07
N TYR A 40 17.75 -105.12 56.77
CA TYR A 40 18.89 -105.69 57.50
C TYR A 40 19.89 -104.62 57.90
N LYS A 41 20.69 -104.93 58.92
CA LYS A 41 21.81 -104.08 59.34
C LYS A 41 23.05 -104.50 58.54
N SER A 42 23.69 -103.56 57.84
CA SER A 42 24.96 -103.83 57.13
C SER A 42 26.06 -104.20 58.13
N ALA A 43 27.17 -104.76 57.65
CA ALA A 43 28.35 -105.05 58.47
C ALA A 43 28.93 -103.79 59.18
N THR A 44 28.50 -102.59 58.77
CA THR A 44 28.88 -101.30 59.35
C THR A 44 27.81 -100.69 60.25
N GLY A 45 26.71 -101.39 60.54
CA GLY A 45 25.71 -100.97 61.51
C GLY A 45 24.57 -100.07 60.97
N ILE A 46 24.43 -99.91 59.66
CA ILE A 46 23.37 -99.10 59.02
C ILE A 46 22.21 -100.00 58.58
N LEU A 47 20.97 -99.55 58.74
CA LEU A 47 19.78 -100.26 58.26
C LEU A 47 19.62 -100.09 56.73
N THR A 48 19.56 -101.19 55.99
CA THR A 48 19.59 -101.30 54.51
C THR A 48 18.56 -102.34 54.01
N SER A 49 18.30 -102.39 52.71
CA SER A 49 17.43 -103.40 52.08
C SER A 49 17.90 -103.86 50.70
N ASP A 50 17.27 -104.93 50.18
CA ASP A 50 17.75 -105.68 49.02
C ASP A 50 17.38 -105.10 47.64
N ALA A 51 16.58 -104.03 47.53
CA ALA A 51 16.47 -103.16 46.33
C ALA A 51 15.42 -102.06 46.46
N ASP A 52 14.31 -102.30 47.19
CA ASP A 52 13.12 -101.45 47.12
C ASP A 52 12.81 -100.63 48.40
N PHE A 53 13.59 -100.78 49.47
CA PHE A 53 13.54 -99.87 50.61
C PHE A 53 14.79 -98.99 50.60
N ILE A 54 14.69 -97.88 49.87
CA ILE A 54 15.76 -96.92 49.66
C ILE A 54 16.01 -96.14 50.97
N THR A 55 17.00 -96.55 51.78
CA THR A 55 17.44 -95.79 52.97
C THR A 55 18.52 -94.75 52.67
N SER A 56 18.87 -94.54 51.39
CA SER A 56 19.94 -93.63 50.96
C SER A 56 19.51 -92.47 50.05
N SER A 57 18.21 -92.27 49.79
CA SER A 57 17.78 -91.25 48.81
C SER A 57 17.79 -89.80 49.32
N LEU A 58 18.33 -89.52 50.51
CA LEU A 58 18.42 -88.15 51.03
C LEU A 58 19.65 -87.94 51.93
N THR A 59 20.82 -88.46 51.54
CA THR A 59 22.09 -88.11 52.21
C THR A 59 22.68 -86.83 51.61
N SER A 60 23.32 -85.98 52.43
CA SER A 60 23.86 -84.65 52.08
C SER A 60 24.84 -84.62 50.89
N ASN A 61 25.36 -85.77 50.47
CA ASN A 61 26.29 -85.86 49.35
C ASN A 61 25.58 -85.96 47.98
N ASN A 62 24.27 -86.25 47.95
CA ASN A 62 23.49 -86.42 46.72
C ASN A 62 22.64 -85.19 46.36
N LEU A 63 22.49 -84.23 47.28
CA LEU A 63 21.74 -82.99 47.09
C LEU A 63 22.58 -81.80 47.55
N THR A 64 22.68 -80.78 46.70
CA THR A 64 23.29 -79.49 46.99
C THR A 64 22.31 -78.59 47.75
N GLU A 65 22.81 -77.83 48.72
CA GLU A 65 22.03 -76.84 49.50
C GLU A 65 21.34 -75.81 48.59
N ASN A 66 20.23 -75.24 49.07
CA ASN A 66 19.55 -74.10 48.46
C ASN A 66 19.11 -74.33 46.99
N LYS A 67 18.76 -75.57 46.65
CA LYS A 67 18.23 -75.96 45.33
C LYS A 67 16.93 -76.75 45.47
N ALA A 68 16.08 -76.67 44.46
CA ALA A 68 14.89 -77.51 44.37
C ALA A 68 15.28 -78.99 44.25
N VAL A 69 14.43 -79.91 44.73
CA VAL A 69 14.61 -81.35 44.49
C VAL A 69 13.89 -81.73 43.19
N ALA A 70 14.56 -82.47 42.32
CA ALA A 70 14.02 -83.01 41.08
C ALA A 70 14.28 -84.52 40.99
N THR A 71 13.64 -85.20 40.04
CA THR A 71 13.96 -86.59 39.69
C THR A 71 14.83 -86.64 38.44
N ASP A 72 15.92 -87.40 38.45
CA ASP A 72 16.74 -87.66 37.27
C ASP A 72 16.06 -88.64 36.29
N ALA A 73 16.73 -88.91 35.17
CA ALA A 73 16.23 -89.84 34.14
C ALA A 73 16.01 -91.27 34.65
N ASN A 74 16.65 -91.65 35.76
CA ASN A 74 16.50 -92.95 36.43
C ASN A 74 15.50 -92.91 37.58
N LYS A 75 14.72 -91.83 37.72
CA LYS A 75 13.70 -91.60 38.75
C LYS A 75 14.27 -91.45 40.17
N LYS A 76 15.55 -91.10 40.31
CA LYS A 76 16.20 -90.83 41.60
C LYS A 76 16.14 -89.33 41.93
N LEU A 77 16.01 -89.00 43.22
CA LEU A 77 16.07 -87.61 43.70
C LEU A 77 17.47 -87.00 43.48
N VAL A 78 17.52 -85.82 42.89
CA VAL A 78 18.72 -85.00 42.60
C VAL A 78 18.43 -83.51 42.82
N SER A 79 19.46 -82.66 42.94
CA SER A 79 19.26 -81.21 42.94
C SER A 79 18.97 -80.69 41.53
N SER A 80 17.92 -79.88 41.42
CA SER A 80 17.59 -79.14 40.19
C SER A 80 18.70 -78.13 39.84
N SER A 81 18.68 -77.60 38.62
CA SER A 81 19.41 -76.38 38.28
C SER A 81 18.85 -75.17 39.04
N THR A 82 17.54 -75.13 39.28
CA THR A 82 16.80 -74.06 39.97
C THR A 82 17.22 -73.92 41.43
N THR A 83 17.56 -72.70 41.83
CA THR A 83 17.90 -72.30 43.20
C THR A 83 16.64 -72.00 44.03
N ASP A 84 16.79 -72.01 45.36
CA ASP A 84 15.79 -71.54 46.30
C ASP A 84 15.42 -70.05 46.09
N THR A 85 16.36 -69.25 45.59
CA THR A 85 16.15 -67.84 45.25
C THR A 85 15.21 -67.68 44.05
N GLU A 86 15.43 -68.47 42.99
CA GLU A 86 14.54 -68.51 41.82
C GLU A 86 13.15 -69.03 42.17
N LEU A 87 13.05 -70.07 43.02
CA LEU A 87 11.77 -70.51 43.57
C LEU A 87 11.14 -69.47 44.49
N GLY A 88 11.97 -68.73 45.22
CA GLY A 88 11.57 -67.60 46.07
C GLY A 88 10.87 -66.51 45.27
N TYR A 89 11.29 -66.24 44.03
CA TYR A 89 10.57 -65.31 43.14
C TYR A 89 9.17 -65.80 42.74
N LEU A 90 8.90 -67.11 42.80
CA LEU A 90 7.56 -67.69 42.60
C LEU A 90 6.77 -67.77 43.91
N SER A 91 7.42 -67.64 45.06
CA SER A 91 6.74 -67.69 46.35
C SER A 91 5.79 -66.50 46.50
N GLY A 92 4.55 -66.76 46.95
CA GLY A 92 3.51 -65.74 47.08
C GLY A 92 2.68 -65.47 45.81
N ALA A 93 2.91 -66.21 44.72
CA ALA A 93 2.00 -66.16 43.57
C ALA A 93 0.61 -66.68 43.94
N SER A 94 -0.39 -65.80 43.91
CA SER A 94 -1.79 -66.11 44.26
C SER A 94 -2.62 -66.61 43.07
N SER A 95 -2.01 -66.79 41.90
CA SER A 95 -2.64 -67.24 40.66
C SER A 95 -1.62 -67.97 39.78
N ASN A 96 -2.10 -68.63 38.72
CA ASN A 96 -1.24 -69.32 37.76
C ASN A 96 -0.20 -68.34 37.18
N ILE A 97 1.09 -68.64 37.31
CA ILE A 97 2.22 -67.83 36.82
C ILE A 97 2.09 -67.51 35.32
N GLN A 98 1.57 -68.46 34.53
CA GLN A 98 1.35 -68.24 33.11
C GLN A 98 0.35 -67.11 32.86
N THR A 99 -0.73 -67.04 33.65
CA THR A 99 -1.73 -65.98 33.55
C THR A 99 -1.14 -64.62 33.91
N GLN A 100 -0.26 -64.56 34.92
CA GLN A 100 0.42 -63.32 35.28
C GLN A 100 1.35 -62.82 34.18
N ILE A 101 2.11 -63.72 33.55
CA ILE A 101 3.02 -63.39 32.43
C ILE A 101 2.22 -62.97 31.19
N THR A 102 1.19 -63.73 30.82
CA THR A 102 0.31 -63.41 29.68
C THR A 102 -0.46 -62.10 29.88
N GLY A 103 -0.66 -61.64 31.13
CA GLY A 103 -1.30 -60.36 31.43
C GLY A 103 -0.37 -59.13 31.37
N LYS A 104 0.94 -59.31 31.16
CA LYS A 104 1.90 -58.21 31.04
C LYS A 104 2.21 -57.94 29.57
N VAL A 105 2.39 -56.66 29.22
CA VAL A 105 2.90 -56.25 27.91
C VAL A 105 4.42 -56.26 27.94
N SER A 106 5.03 -56.96 27.00
CA SER A 106 6.47 -57.05 26.79
C SER A 106 7.06 -55.70 26.38
N LYS A 107 8.32 -55.47 26.72
CA LYS A 107 9.03 -54.20 26.41
C LYS A 107 9.19 -53.93 24.91
N ALA A 108 9.04 -54.95 24.07
CA ALA A 108 9.07 -54.82 22.61
C ALA A 108 8.23 -55.92 21.95
N GLY A 109 7.53 -55.57 20.87
CA GLY A 109 6.89 -56.52 19.95
C GLY A 109 5.57 -57.14 20.41
N ASP A 110 5.11 -56.87 21.63
CA ASP A 110 3.81 -57.38 22.08
C ASP A 110 2.64 -56.65 21.40
N THR A 111 1.55 -57.38 21.18
CA THR A 111 0.31 -56.85 20.63
C THR A 111 -0.77 -56.91 21.70
N MET A 112 -1.42 -55.79 22.01
CA MET A 112 -2.57 -55.78 22.93
C MET A 112 -3.81 -56.32 22.20
N SER A 113 -4.53 -57.25 22.81
CA SER A 113 -5.88 -57.60 22.40
C SER A 113 -6.88 -56.78 23.23
N GLY A 114 -7.78 -56.05 22.55
CA GLY A 114 -8.70 -55.07 23.18
C GLY A 114 -8.23 -53.62 23.06
N ALA A 115 -9.03 -52.68 23.58
CA ALA A 115 -8.75 -51.25 23.50
C ALA A 115 -7.73 -50.80 24.57
N LEU A 116 -6.73 -50.03 24.16
CA LEU A 116 -5.90 -49.27 25.10
C LEU A 116 -6.73 -48.10 25.65
N THR A 117 -6.99 -48.10 26.95
CA THR A 117 -7.66 -46.97 27.61
C THR A 117 -6.60 -46.02 28.13
N LEU A 118 -6.57 -44.79 27.61
CA LEU A 118 -5.80 -43.69 28.19
C LEU A 118 -6.66 -43.03 29.27
N PRO A 119 -6.27 -43.04 30.56
CA PRO A 119 -7.05 -42.42 31.62
C PRO A 119 -7.30 -40.93 31.36
N ASP A 120 -8.45 -40.43 31.80
CA ASP A 120 -8.74 -39.00 31.75
C ASP A 120 -7.74 -38.25 32.66
N THR A 121 -6.98 -37.33 32.10
CA THR A 121 -6.04 -36.48 32.82
C THR A 121 -6.12 -35.04 32.39
N THR A 122 -5.74 -34.13 33.28
CA THR A 122 -5.64 -32.71 32.98
C THR A 122 -4.75 -32.47 31.75
N ALA A 123 -5.20 -31.62 30.83
CA ALA A 123 -4.39 -31.20 29.69
C ALA A 123 -3.00 -30.71 30.16
N GLY A 124 -1.93 -31.15 29.48
CA GLY A 124 -0.54 -30.91 29.91
C GLY A 124 0.05 -31.97 30.85
N THR A 125 -0.76 -32.93 31.34
CA THR A 125 -0.29 -34.06 32.16
C THR A 125 -0.46 -35.40 31.42
N PRO A 126 0.46 -35.74 30.51
CA PRO A 126 0.40 -37.01 29.79
C PRO A 126 0.49 -38.22 30.72
N MET A 127 -0.27 -39.26 30.38
CA MET A 127 -0.18 -40.58 31.02
C MET A 127 0.52 -41.61 30.14
N LEU A 128 0.52 -41.38 28.82
CA LEU A 128 1.40 -42.08 27.91
C LEU A 128 2.62 -41.19 27.65
N ASN A 129 3.68 -41.41 28.43
CA ASN A 129 4.89 -40.58 28.38
C ASN A 129 5.88 -41.10 27.34
N PHE A 130 6.43 -40.19 26.55
CA PHE A 130 7.55 -40.47 25.66
C PHE A 130 8.79 -39.87 26.32
N THR A 131 9.85 -40.65 26.58
CA THR A 131 11.16 -40.23 27.17
C THR A 131 11.30 -40.15 28.71
N ASN A 132 10.48 -40.85 29.52
CA ASN A 132 10.50 -40.72 30.99
C ASN A 132 10.29 -39.28 31.48
N ASN A 133 9.73 -38.42 30.62
CA ASN A 133 9.43 -37.04 30.95
C ASN A 133 7.92 -36.93 31.20
N PRO A 134 7.47 -36.57 32.42
CA PRO A 134 6.04 -36.50 32.75
C PRO A 134 5.30 -35.36 32.03
N THR A 135 5.99 -34.59 31.20
CA THR A 135 5.47 -33.41 30.51
C THR A 135 5.39 -33.58 28.99
N VAL A 136 5.89 -34.71 28.46
CA VAL A 136 5.92 -35.03 27.02
C VAL A 136 5.21 -36.35 26.78
N GLY A 137 4.14 -36.32 25.99
CA GLY A 137 3.34 -37.52 25.73
C GLY A 137 1.91 -37.23 25.31
N LEU A 138 1.06 -38.24 25.42
CA LEU A 138 -0.37 -38.13 25.14
C LEU A 138 -1.20 -38.05 26.44
N SER A 139 -2.16 -37.14 26.45
CA SER A 139 -3.23 -37.08 27.46
C SER A 139 -4.58 -37.09 26.77
N ALA A 140 -5.62 -37.53 27.49
CA ALA A 140 -6.99 -37.36 27.07
C ALA A 140 -7.75 -36.69 28.20
N GLN A 141 -8.53 -35.64 27.93
CA GLN A 141 -9.37 -34.98 28.93
C GLN A 141 -10.77 -34.79 28.37
N SER A 142 -11.80 -35.37 29.00
CA SER A 142 -13.21 -35.14 28.63
C SER A 142 -13.49 -35.29 27.12
N GLY A 143 -12.88 -36.30 26.47
CA GLY A 143 -13.03 -36.57 25.04
C GLY A 143 -12.07 -35.81 24.11
N ILE A 144 -11.14 -35.01 24.65
CA ILE A 144 -10.11 -34.32 23.88
C ILE A 144 -8.78 -35.08 23.97
N LEU A 145 -8.29 -35.60 22.85
CA LEU A 145 -6.94 -36.16 22.75
C LEU A 145 -5.93 -35.02 22.58
N SER A 146 -4.87 -34.99 23.38
CA SER A 146 -3.85 -33.95 23.33
C SER A 146 -2.44 -34.54 23.18
N ILE A 147 -1.64 -33.93 22.31
CA ILE A 147 -0.19 -34.11 22.26
C ILE A 147 0.45 -33.01 23.09
N ASN A 148 1.22 -33.39 24.12
CA ASN A 148 1.77 -32.46 25.10
C ASN A 148 3.29 -32.40 25.00
N THR A 149 3.85 -31.20 25.17
CA THR A 149 5.27 -30.98 25.46
C THR A 149 5.43 -29.82 26.42
N ASN A 150 6.43 -29.87 27.31
CA ASN A 150 6.66 -28.85 28.34
C ASN A 150 5.39 -28.53 29.16
N ALA A 151 4.63 -29.58 29.51
CA ALA A 151 3.43 -29.50 30.33
C ALA A 151 2.31 -28.65 29.70
N SER A 152 2.27 -28.59 28.38
CA SER A 152 1.27 -27.84 27.63
C SER A 152 0.80 -28.63 26.41
N PRO A 153 -0.50 -28.59 26.07
CA PRO A 153 -0.98 -29.14 24.82
C PRO A 153 -0.42 -28.34 23.63
N ARG A 154 0.04 -29.04 22.59
CA ARG A 154 0.52 -28.47 21.33
C ARG A 154 -0.48 -28.68 20.20
N MET A 155 -1.09 -29.87 20.18
CA MET A 155 -2.15 -30.23 19.28
C MET A 155 -3.23 -30.96 20.06
N GLN A 156 -4.49 -30.64 19.78
CA GLN A 156 -5.64 -31.26 20.41
C GLN A 156 -6.65 -31.68 19.35
N ILE A 157 -7.32 -32.81 19.56
CA ILE A 157 -8.42 -33.28 18.72
C ILE A 157 -9.62 -33.48 19.64
N ASN A 158 -10.72 -32.77 19.40
CA ASN A 158 -11.92 -32.90 20.22
C ASN A 158 -12.80 -34.08 19.77
N SER A 159 -13.89 -34.31 20.50
CA SER A 159 -14.84 -35.39 20.22
C SER A 159 -15.56 -35.25 18.87
N ASP A 160 -15.62 -34.04 18.31
CA ASP A 160 -16.22 -33.76 17.01
C ASP A 160 -15.22 -33.93 15.85
N GLY A 161 -13.95 -34.22 16.16
CA GLY A 161 -12.86 -34.40 15.19
C GLY A 161 -12.15 -33.11 14.77
N GLU A 162 -12.44 -31.99 15.41
CA GLU A 162 -11.76 -30.72 15.15
C GLU A 162 -10.34 -30.75 15.71
N VAL A 163 -9.38 -30.31 14.89
CA VAL A 163 -7.96 -30.26 15.26
C VAL A 163 -7.56 -28.83 15.61
N TYR A 164 -7.08 -28.65 16.82
CA TYR A 164 -6.55 -27.39 17.33
C TYR A 164 -5.03 -27.48 17.40
N ILE A 165 -4.33 -26.53 16.78
CA ILE A 165 -2.88 -26.34 16.97
C ILE A 165 -2.71 -25.12 17.86
N ASN A 166 -2.40 -25.36 19.13
CA ASN A 166 -2.47 -24.31 20.15
C ASN A 166 -1.38 -23.23 19.97
N LYS A 167 -0.26 -23.54 19.30
CA LYS A 167 0.82 -22.57 19.03
C LYS A 167 1.75 -23.04 17.92
N LEU A 168 1.86 -22.25 16.83
CA LEU A 168 2.87 -22.44 15.77
C LEU A 168 4.11 -21.54 15.97
N GLY A 169 3.98 -20.42 16.70
CA GLY A 169 5.12 -19.58 17.11
C GLY A 169 4.75 -18.50 18.13
N ALA A 170 5.71 -17.62 18.44
CA ALA A 170 5.56 -16.63 19.51
C ALA A 170 4.73 -15.39 19.12
N THR A 171 4.74 -15.02 17.84
CA THR A 171 4.09 -13.81 17.30
C THR A 171 2.85 -14.19 16.51
N ALA A 172 1.76 -13.43 16.69
CA ALA A 172 0.56 -13.58 15.88
C ALA A 172 0.86 -13.26 14.40
N GLY A 173 0.26 -14.02 13.49
CA GLY A 173 0.59 -13.94 12.08
C GLY A 173 -0.31 -14.80 11.21
N VAL A 174 0.11 -14.99 9.96
CA VAL A 174 -0.50 -15.93 9.02
C VAL A 174 0.23 -17.27 9.06
N ILE A 175 -0.40 -18.30 8.48
CA ILE A 175 0.23 -19.62 8.32
C ILE A 175 0.73 -19.73 6.88
N HIS A 176 2.02 -20.02 6.71
CA HIS A 176 2.63 -20.34 5.42
C HIS A 176 2.85 -21.85 5.30
N ASN A 177 2.57 -22.40 4.13
CA ASN A 177 2.94 -23.77 3.79
C ASN A 177 4.30 -23.75 3.08
N THR A 178 5.35 -24.08 3.81
CA THR A 178 6.74 -24.10 3.35
C THR A 178 7.16 -25.54 3.04
N THR A 179 8.37 -25.72 2.50
CA THR A 179 8.98 -27.06 2.34
C THR A 179 9.27 -27.76 3.66
N SER A 180 9.31 -27.01 4.77
CA SER A 180 9.51 -27.52 6.12
C SER A 180 8.19 -27.74 6.88
N GLY A 181 7.04 -27.43 6.27
CA GLY A 181 5.71 -27.66 6.82
C GLY A 181 4.91 -26.38 7.01
N LEU A 182 4.03 -26.36 8.01
CA LEU A 182 3.23 -25.17 8.35
C LEU A 182 4.02 -24.28 9.33
N GLU A 183 4.28 -23.04 8.94
CA GLU A 183 5.01 -22.06 9.76
C GLU A 183 4.16 -20.81 10.02
N ASN A 184 4.40 -20.13 11.14
CA ASN A 184 3.76 -18.83 11.42
C ASN A 184 4.70 -17.67 11.05
N SER A 185 4.16 -16.64 10.42
CA SER A 185 4.95 -15.49 9.96
C SER A 185 4.09 -14.23 9.87
N LEU A 186 4.73 -13.07 9.70
CA LEU A 186 4.02 -11.86 9.28
C LEU A 186 3.62 -11.98 7.81
N ILE A 187 2.63 -11.18 7.40
CA ILE A 187 2.35 -10.97 5.99
C ILE A 187 3.61 -10.38 5.33
N VAL A 188 4.06 -11.01 4.25
CA VAL A 188 5.18 -10.56 3.42
C VAL A 188 4.69 -10.20 2.01
N ASP A 189 5.53 -9.52 1.21
CA ASP A 189 5.15 -9.04 -0.12
C ASP A 189 4.59 -10.14 -1.04
N SER A 190 5.13 -11.36 -0.95
CA SER A 190 4.66 -12.50 -1.74
C SER A 190 3.26 -13.00 -1.35
N ASP A 191 2.80 -12.71 -0.13
CA ASP A 191 1.44 -13.08 0.30
C ASP A 191 0.38 -12.23 -0.37
N ILE A 192 0.75 -11.02 -0.78
CA ILE A 192 -0.13 -10.02 -1.36
C ILE A 192 0.13 -9.95 -2.86
N THR A 193 -0.46 -10.89 -3.59
CA THR A 193 -0.37 -10.88 -5.05
C THR A 193 -1.10 -9.66 -5.61
N ILE A 194 -0.45 -8.95 -6.54
CA ILE A 194 -1.00 -7.74 -7.17
C ILE A 194 -2.38 -8.02 -7.76
N GLY A 195 -3.38 -7.20 -7.39
CA GLY A 195 -4.74 -7.27 -7.93
C GLY A 195 -5.61 -8.40 -7.38
N THR A 196 -5.13 -9.18 -6.41
CA THR A 196 -5.91 -10.30 -5.84
C THR A 196 -6.75 -9.91 -4.63
N ILE A 197 -6.38 -8.83 -3.94
CA ILE A 197 -7.21 -8.28 -2.87
C ILE A 197 -8.27 -7.39 -3.49
N ALA A 198 -9.50 -7.89 -3.53
CA ALA A 198 -10.64 -7.11 -3.97
C ALA A 198 -10.82 -5.86 -3.08
N ASN A 199 -11.22 -4.73 -3.67
CA ASN A 199 -11.33 -3.46 -2.96
C ASN A 199 -12.25 -3.52 -1.73
N ASN A 200 -13.29 -4.35 -1.75
CA ASN A 200 -14.21 -4.55 -0.62
C ASN A 200 -13.59 -5.35 0.55
N LYS A 201 -12.42 -5.94 0.36
CA LYS A 201 -11.62 -6.59 1.40
C LYS A 201 -10.56 -5.66 1.99
N LEU A 202 -10.27 -4.53 1.34
CA LEU A 202 -9.45 -3.47 1.91
C LEU A 202 -10.31 -2.65 2.88
N GLN A 203 -9.83 -2.49 4.10
CA GLN A 203 -10.49 -1.60 5.06
C GLN A 203 -10.41 -0.16 4.55
N GLN A 204 -11.54 0.54 4.51
CA GLN A 204 -11.53 1.98 4.28
C GLN A 204 -10.79 2.64 5.46
N LEU A 205 -9.65 3.25 5.18
CA LEU A 205 -8.84 3.91 6.20
C LEU A 205 -9.45 5.27 6.51
N THR A 206 -10.33 5.31 7.50
CA THR A 206 -11.06 6.53 7.89
C THR A 206 -10.31 7.38 8.91
N SER A 207 -9.28 6.84 9.57
CA SER A 207 -8.45 7.60 10.51
C SER A 207 -7.24 8.20 9.79
N ALA A 208 -6.94 9.46 10.09
CA ALA A 208 -5.77 10.15 9.56
C ALA A 208 -4.46 9.43 9.93
N ASN A 209 -3.46 9.50 9.05
CA ASN A 209 -2.10 8.95 9.22
C ASN A 209 -1.94 7.41 9.23
N LEU A 210 -2.98 6.64 8.87
CA LEU A 210 -2.86 5.16 8.77
C LEU A 210 -2.01 4.68 7.58
N VAL A 211 -1.89 5.48 6.53
CA VAL A 211 -0.89 5.31 5.47
C VAL A 211 0.01 6.54 5.53
N ALA A 212 1.29 6.32 5.81
CA ALA A 212 2.29 7.38 5.81
C ALA A 212 2.57 7.83 4.35
N ASN A 213 1.70 8.67 3.82
CA ASN A 213 1.95 9.37 2.56
C ASN A 213 0.99 10.56 2.46
N SER A 214 1.56 11.74 2.21
CA SER A 214 0.92 12.98 1.79
C SER A 214 0.09 12.90 0.50
N ALA A 215 -0.42 11.72 0.05
CA ALA A 215 -0.99 11.50 -1.28
C ALA A 215 -2.45 11.03 -1.38
N THR A 216 -3.15 10.59 -0.33
CA THR A 216 -4.38 9.77 -0.58
C THR A 216 -5.71 10.27 -0.03
N THR A 217 -5.75 11.39 0.70
CA THR A 217 -7.03 12.01 1.06
C THR A 217 -7.11 13.42 0.53
N ALA A 218 -7.47 13.52 -0.74
CA ALA A 218 -7.87 14.78 -1.32
C ALA A 218 -9.23 15.19 -0.70
N SER A 219 -9.35 16.41 -0.20
CA SER A 219 -10.57 16.95 0.37
C SER A 219 -11.07 18.13 -0.46
N SER A 220 -12.38 18.21 -0.68
CA SER A 220 -13.02 19.41 -1.25
C SER A 220 -13.21 20.52 -0.21
N ALA A 221 -12.88 20.27 1.06
CA ALA A 221 -12.86 21.27 2.12
C ALA A 221 -11.46 21.93 2.24
N THR A 222 -11.42 23.20 2.65
CA THR A 222 -10.21 24.04 2.72
C THR A 222 -9.30 23.73 3.91
N GLY A 223 -9.03 22.45 4.20
CA GLY A 223 -8.18 22.02 5.31
C GLY A 223 -6.69 22.25 5.05
N LEU A 224 -5.93 22.56 6.12
CA LEU A 224 -4.46 22.62 6.06
C LEU A 224 -3.89 21.20 5.92
N GLY A 225 -2.84 21.04 5.10
CA GLY A 225 -2.08 19.78 5.00
C GLY A 225 -2.76 18.67 4.18
N THR A 226 -3.88 18.95 3.52
CA THR A 226 -4.57 18.00 2.64
C THR A 226 -4.37 18.34 1.16
N ILE A 227 -4.34 17.33 0.30
CA ILE A 227 -4.50 17.55 -1.16
C ILE A 227 -5.89 18.13 -1.41
N VAL A 228 -6.05 19.06 -2.35
CA VAL A 228 -7.37 19.58 -2.74
C VAL A 228 -8.02 18.63 -3.73
N ALA A 229 -9.21 18.12 -3.42
CA ALA A 229 -10.02 17.34 -4.35
C ALA A 229 -10.77 18.25 -5.32
N ARG A 230 -11.04 17.74 -6.52
CA ARG A 230 -12.04 18.34 -7.40
C ARG A 230 -13.45 18.01 -6.90
N ASP A 231 -14.38 18.95 -7.06
CA ASP A 231 -15.81 18.72 -6.86
C ASP A 231 -16.44 17.94 -8.03
N ASN A 232 -17.76 17.68 -7.95
CA ASN A 232 -18.51 16.98 -9.00
C ASN A 232 -18.54 17.70 -10.35
N SER A 233 -18.18 18.97 -10.39
CA SER A 233 -18.05 19.79 -11.60
C SER A 233 -16.61 19.91 -12.09
N GLY A 234 -15.65 19.27 -11.40
CA GLY A 234 -14.24 19.30 -11.74
C GLY A 234 -13.47 20.51 -11.20
N ASN A 235 -14.08 21.33 -10.34
CA ASN A 235 -13.44 22.53 -9.79
C ASN A 235 -12.71 22.23 -8.48
N PHE A 236 -11.67 23.01 -8.18
CA PHE A 236 -11.02 22.98 -6.88
C PHE A 236 -11.70 23.98 -5.93
N ALA A 237 -12.17 23.51 -4.78
CA ALA A 237 -12.69 24.36 -3.71
C ALA A 237 -11.56 24.69 -2.71
N ALA A 238 -10.69 25.63 -3.08
CA ALA A 238 -9.60 26.12 -2.23
C ALA A 238 -9.60 27.64 -2.17
N ASN A 239 -9.23 28.21 -1.02
CA ASN A 239 -9.07 29.67 -0.89
C ASN A 239 -7.90 30.18 -1.76
N ILE A 240 -6.77 29.47 -1.71
CA ILE A 240 -5.57 29.78 -2.50
C ILE A 240 -5.01 28.48 -3.05
N ILE A 241 -4.74 28.45 -4.35
CA ILE A 241 -3.99 27.39 -5.01
C ILE A 241 -2.68 28.00 -5.50
N THR A 242 -1.59 27.67 -4.83
CA THR A 242 -0.25 28.06 -5.30
C THR A 242 0.27 26.96 -6.21
N ALA A 243 0.19 27.17 -7.52
CA ALA A 243 0.69 26.23 -8.53
C ALA A 243 1.38 26.98 -9.67
N SER A 244 2.49 26.44 -10.15
CA SER A 244 3.07 26.86 -11.43
C SER A 244 2.21 26.30 -12.55
N LEU A 245 1.41 27.16 -13.20
CA LEU A 245 0.59 26.74 -14.34
C LEU A 245 1.48 26.63 -15.59
N LEU A 246 1.68 25.42 -16.11
CA LEU A 246 2.27 25.20 -17.44
C LEU A 246 1.21 25.46 -18.50
N GLY A 247 0.90 26.73 -18.76
CA GLY A 247 -0.11 27.15 -19.73
C GLY A 247 -0.82 28.45 -19.34
N ASN A 248 -1.95 28.72 -20.01
CA ASN A 248 -2.73 29.94 -19.82
C ASN A 248 -4.00 29.67 -18.99
N ALA A 249 -4.35 30.58 -18.08
CA ALA A 249 -5.60 30.56 -17.33
C ALA A 249 -6.73 31.31 -18.09
N THR A 250 -7.22 30.73 -19.20
CA THR A 250 -8.12 31.40 -20.15
C THR A 250 -9.50 31.79 -19.60
N THR A 251 -9.93 31.18 -18.49
CA THR A 251 -11.23 31.46 -17.84
C THR A 251 -11.10 32.31 -16.56
N ALA A 252 -9.92 32.85 -16.26
CA ALA A 252 -9.75 33.73 -15.11
C ALA A 252 -10.52 35.04 -15.31
N THR A 253 -11.59 35.25 -14.54
CA THR A 253 -12.45 36.45 -14.65
C THR A 253 -11.87 37.68 -13.95
N THR A 254 -10.94 37.48 -13.00
CA THR A 254 -10.23 38.55 -12.27
C THR A 254 -8.81 38.10 -11.98
N ALA A 255 -7.83 38.81 -12.55
CA ALA A 255 -6.43 38.66 -12.20
C ALA A 255 -6.00 39.89 -11.37
N GLY A 256 -5.53 39.67 -10.14
CA GLY A 256 -5.02 40.76 -9.30
C GLY A 256 -3.77 41.41 -9.90
N ASN A 257 -2.92 40.62 -10.55
CA ASN A 257 -1.74 41.05 -11.30
C ASN A 257 -1.65 40.21 -12.59
N PHE A 258 -1.31 40.82 -13.72
CA PHE A 258 -0.91 40.10 -14.92
C PHE A 258 0.60 40.30 -15.14
N THR A 259 1.33 39.23 -15.43
CA THR A 259 2.77 39.26 -15.70
C THR A 259 3.10 39.31 -17.20
N GLY A 260 2.11 39.04 -18.07
CA GLY A 260 2.25 39.17 -19.52
C GLY A 260 2.00 40.61 -19.99
N GLU A 261 2.49 40.98 -21.17
CA GLU A 261 2.18 42.29 -21.75
C GLU A 261 0.72 42.34 -22.22
N LEU A 262 0.07 43.49 -22.04
CA LEU A 262 -1.16 43.79 -22.76
C LEU A 262 -0.87 43.75 -24.27
N ILE A 263 -1.72 43.10 -25.04
CA ILE A 263 -1.69 43.14 -26.51
C ILE A 263 -2.93 43.89 -27.00
N GLY A 264 -2.74 44.84 -27.92
CA GLY A 264 -3.84 45.65 -28.41
C GLY A 264 -3.45 47.10 -28.64
N ASP A 265 -4.41 48.00 -28.45
CA ASP A 265 -4.21 49.45 -28.59
C ASP A 265 -3.41 50.04 -27.42
N VAL A 266 -3.42 49.32 -26.29
CA VAL A 266 -2.58 49.57 -25.11
C VAL A 266 -1.68 48.36 -24.92
N THR A 267 -0.40 48.60 -24.68
CA THR A 267 0.60 47.57 -24.36
C THR A 267 1.29 47.86 -23.03
N GLY A 268 2.09 46.90 -22.56
CA GLY A 268 2.90 47.05 -21.36
C GLY A 268 2.39 46.24 -20.16
N THR A 269 3.01 46.46 -19.00
CA THR A 269 2.72 45.75 -17.75
C THR A 269 1.71 46.54 -16.91
N GLN A 270 1.16 45.93 -15.86
CA GLN A 270 0.16 46.58 -15.00
C GLN A 270 0.62 47.94 -14.43
N SER A 271 1.92 48.06 -14.14
CA SER A 271 2.49 49.29 -13.58
C SER A 271 2.99 50.29 -14.63
N ASN A 272 2.98 49.91 -15.91
CA ASN A 272 3.43 50.77 -17.01
C ASN A 272 2.75 50.40 -18.32
N THR A 273 1.57 50.97 -18.54
CA THR A 273 0.82 50.81 -19.78
C THR A 273 1.08 51.99 -20.71
N SER A 274 1.32 51.73 -22.00
CA SER A 274 1.42 52.76 -23.04
C SER A 274 0.35 52.53 -24.09
N VAL A 275 -0.25 53.61 -24.57
CA VAL A 275 -1.00 53.55 -25.83
C VAL A 275 0.01 53.36 -26.96
N ILE A 276 -0.31 52.52 -27.93
CA ILE A 276 0.47 52.31 -29.17
C ILE A 276 -0.35 52.47 -30.44
N ARG A 277 -1.69 52.52 -30.32
CA ARG A 277 -2.60 52.76 -31.43
C ARG A 277 -3.76 53.66 -31.01
N VAL A 278 -4.11 54.62 -31.87
CA VAL A 278 -5.30 55.47 -31.72
C VAL A 278 -6.00 55.57 -33.07
N GLY A 279 -7.27 55.15 -33.15
CA GLY A 279 -8.07 55.26 -34.38
C GLY A 279 -7.47 54.56 -35.61
N GLY A 280 -6.69 53.48 -35.40
CA GLY A 280 -5.99 52.75 -36.46
C GLY A 280 -4.59 53.27 -36.81
N ALA A 281 -4.17 54.43 -36.29
CA ALA A 281 -2.78 54.88 -36.40
C ALA A 281 -1.87 53.99 -35.55
N THR A 282 -0.77 53.50 -36.13
CA THR A 282 0.19 52.61 -35.46
C THR A 282 1.41 53.37 -34.95
N GLY A 283 1.94 52.96 -33.78
CA GLY A 283 3.16 53.54 -33.21
C GLY A 283 2.94 54.89 -32.54
N VAL A 284 1.70 55.21 -32.17
CA VAL A 284 1.35 56.45 -31.47
C VAL A 284 1.90 56.37 -30.06
N THR A 285 2.72 57.33 -29.64
CA THR A 285 3.19 57.41 -28.24
C THR A 285 2.26 58.25 -27.38
N SER A 286 2.29 58.03 -26.06
CA SER A 286 1.57 58.88 -25.10
C SER A 286 1.94 60.36 -25.24
N ASP A 287 3.19 60.68 -25.61
CA ASP A 287 3.64 62.05 -25.84
C ASP A 287 3.02 62.68 -27.09
N GLN A 288 2.86 61.91 -28.16
CA GLN A 288 2.20 62.37 -29.39
C GLN A 288 0.72 62.65 -29.14
N ILE A 289 0.04 61.80 -28.35
CA ILE A 289 -1.35 62.02 -27.94
C ILE A 289 -1.44 63.30 -27.12
N ASN A 290 -0.58 63.45 -26.11
CA ASN A 290 -0.55 64.64 -25.26
C ASN A 290 -0.28 65.91 -26.08
N THR A 291 0.65 65.87 -27.03
CA THR A 291 0.95 66.99 -27.93
C THR A 291 -0.26 67.37 -28.77
N GLY A 292 -0.96 66.38 -29.35
CA GLY A 292 -2.17 66.63 -30.14
C GLY A 292 -3.31 67.25 -29.31
N VAL A 293 -3.52 66.75 -28.09
CA VAL A 293 -4.51 67.29 -27.14
C VAL A 293 -4.18 68.74 -26.77
N ILE A 294 -2.91 69.04 -26.46
CA ILE A 294 -2.46 70.39 -26.14
C ILE A 294 -2.67 71.32 -27.34
N ALA A 295 -2.33 70.89 -28.55
CA ALA A 295 -2.47 71.69 -29.77
C ALA A 295 -3.95 72.01 -30.06
N ALA A 296 -4.86 71.05 -29.89
CA ALA A 296 -6.29 71.24 -30.09
C ALA A 296 -6.92 72.13 -29.01
N ASN A 297 -6.57 71.90 -27.74
CA ASN A 297 -7.13 72.67 -26.61
C ASN A 297 -6.57 74.10 -26.54
N SER A 298 -5.36 74.32 -27.03
CA SER A 298 -4.71 75.64 -27.10
C SER A 298 -5.03 76.40 -28.39
N ALA A 299 -5.97 75.92 -29.21
CA ALA A 299 -6.33 76.59 -30.45
C ALA A 299 -6.93 77.99 -30.19
N THR A 300 -6.52 78.98 -30.97
CA THR A 300 -6.95 80.39 -30.84
C THR A 300 -7.49 80.94 -32.15
N GLU A 301 -8.31 81.99 -32.11
CA GLU A 301 -8.79 82.68 -33.32
C GLU A 301 -7.66 83.48 -33.99
N ASP A 302 -6.64 83.84 -33.20
CA ASP A 302 -5.47 84.57 -33.65
C ASP A 302 -4.52 83.73 -34.51
N ASN A 303 -3.85 84.38 -35.46
CA ASN A 303 -2.81 83.79 -36.31
C ASN A 303 -1.48 83.61 -35.55
N THR A 304 -1.48 82.81 -34.50
CA THR A 304 -0.29 82.52 -33.70
C THR A 304 0.55 81.43 -34.37
N PRO A 305 1.88 81.61 -34.55
CA PRO A 305 2.73 80.58 -35.14
C PRO A 305 2.63 79.24 -34.43
N ASN A 306 2.67 78.14 -35.20
CA ASN A 306 2.65 76.76 -34.72
C ASN A 306 1.42 76.38 -33.85
N THR A 307 0.31 77.13 -33.97
CA THR A 307 -0.94 76.87 -33.24
C THR A 307 -2.07 76.57 -34.23
N ILE A 308 -2.99 75.69 -33.86
CA ILE A 308 -4.20 75.44 -34.66
C ILE A 308 -5.12 76.67 -34.54
N ILE A 309 -5.66 77.14 -35.66
CA ILE A 309 -6.63 78.24 -35.67
C ILE A 309 -8.02 77.67 -35.36
N LYS A 310 -8.69 78.18 -34.32
CA LYS A 310 -10.12 77.88 -34.07
C LYS A 310 -11.00 78.88 -34.82
N ARG A 311 -12.25 78.47 -35.07
CA ARG A 311 -13.27 79.38 -35.60
C ARG A 311 -13.69 80.38 -34.52
N ASP A 312 -14.14 81.55 -34.96
CA ASP A 312 -14.85 82.49 -34.10
C ASP A 312 -16.26 82.00 -33.72
N ASP A 313 -16.94 82.76 -32.87
CA ASP A 313 -18.32 82.49 -32.42
C ASP A 313 -19.35 82.45 -33.56
N SER A 314 -19.02 82.98 -34.73
CA SER A 314 -19.85 82.95 -35.94
C SER A 314 -19.48 81.81 -36.89
N GLY A 315 -18.46 81.02 -36.56
CA GLY A 315 -18.00 79.87 -37.34
C GLY A 315 -17.01 80.19 -38.46
N TYR A 316 -16.42 81.39 -38.50
CA TYR A 316 -15.45 81.84 -39.51
C TYR A 316 -14.00 81.77 -38.99
N PHE A 317 -13.03 81.74 -39.92
CA PHE A 317 -11.62 81.95 -39.60
C PHE A 317 -11.28 83.43 -39.76
N THR A 318 -10.90 84.10 -38.67
CA THR A 318 -10.58 85.53 -38.62
C THR A 318 -9.08 85.83 -38.75
N ALA A 319 -8.23 84.81 -38.65
CA ALA A 319 -6.80 84.90 -38.89
C ALA A 319 -6.47 85.31 -40.34
N ASN A 320 -5.41 86.10 -40.53
CA ASN A 320 -4.88 86.49 -41.84
C ASN A 320 -4.34 85.27 -42.61
N MET A 321 -5.22 84.45 -43.19
CA MET A 321 -4.86 83.32 -44.01
C MET A 321 -4.28 83.81 -45.34
N THR A 322 -2.96 83.81 -45.46
CA THR A 322 -2.27 84.08 -46.73
C THR A 322 -2.40 82.87 -47.65
N GLY A 323 -3.45 82.87 -48.46
CA GLY A 323 -3.78 81.83 -49.42
C GLY A 323 -5.21 82.05 -49.86
N ALA A 324 -5.44 82.34 -51.14
CA ALA A 324 -6.75 82.71 -51.64
C ALA A 324 -7.79 81.61 -51.32
N ALA A 325 -8.65 81.85 -50.33
CA ALA A 325 -9.77 80.95 -50.03
C ALA A 325 -10.74 80.82 -51.22
N SER A 326 -10.64 81.73 -52.21
CA SER A 326 -11.06 81.47 -53.57
C SER A 326 -10.22 82.29 -54.55
N PHE A 327 -9.95 81.78 -55.76
CA PHE A 327 -9.31 82.51 -56.87
C PHE A 327 -10.15 83.70 -57.40
N ASN A 328 -11.12 84.21 -56.63
CA ASN A 328 -12.04 85.27 -57.00
C ASN A 328 -12.02 86.37 -55.95
N VAL A 329 -12.18 87.63 -56.39
CA VAL A 329 -12.70 88.71 -55.55
C VAL A 329 -14.17 88.35 -55.29
N LEU A 330 -14.53 87.99 -54.05
CA LEU A 330 -15.88 87.60 -53.72
C LEU A 330 -16.77 88.86 -53.61
N LYS A 331 -18.09 88.67 -53.69
CA LYS A 331 -19.04 89.79 -53.80
C LYS A 331 -19.06 90.66 -52.53
N SER A 332 -18.93 91.97 -52.75
CA SER A 332 -19.08 93.08 -51.80
C SER A 332 -18.11 93.09 -50.62
N GLY A 333 -17.24 94.10 -50.56
CA GLY A 333 -16.40 94.39 -49.39
C GLY A 333 -14.92 94.02 -49.56
N ASP A 334 -14.56 93.23 -50.57
CA ASP A 334 -13.16 92.94 -50.86
C ASP A 334 -12.43 94.19 -51.37
N VAL A 335 -11.27 94.49 -50.77
CA VAL A 335 -10.36 95.56 -51.23
C VAL A 335 -9.16 94.89 -51.91
N MET A 336 -9.02 95.09 -53.23
CA MET A 336 -7.78 94.74 -53.91
C MET A 336 -6.71 95.79 -53.58
N THR A 337 -5.60 95.37 -52.98
CA THR A 337 -4.39 96.19 -52.86
C THR A 337 -3.42 95.80 -53.97
N GLY A 338 -3.11 96.74 -54.88
CA GLY A 338 -2.23 96.52 -56.04
C GLY A 338 -2.97 96.43 -57.38
N ASP A 339 -2.23 96.16 -58.45
CA ASP A 339 -2.77 96.13 -59.82
C ASP A 339 -3.62 94.88 -60.08
N LEU A 340 -4.80 95.07 -60.69
CA LEU A 340 -5.59 93.97 -61.25
C LEU A 340 -5.10 93.62 -62.66
N LEU A 341 -4.29 92.56 -62.80
CA LEU A 341 -3.84 92.07 -64.11
C LEU A 341 -4.89 91.15 -64.74
N MET A 342 -5.52 91.60 -65.84
CA MET A 342 -6.48 90.80 -66.61
C MET A 342 -5.92 90.40 -67.97
N ALA A 343 -5.70 89.10 -68.20
CA ALA A 343 -5.13 88.57 -69.45
C ALA A 343 -6.13 88.65 -70.64
N ASN A 344 -6.38 89.86 -71.15
CA ASN A 344 -7.33 90.17 -72.22
C ASN A 344 -8.77 89.63 -71.94
N LYS A 345 -9.14 89.61 -70.66
CA LYS A 345 -10.50 89.29 -70.21
C LYS A 345 -11.27 90.60 -70.02
N THR A 346 -12.58 90.54 -70.20
CA THR A 346 -13.47 91.70 -70.05
C THR A 346 -13.90 91.86 -68.59
N ILE A 347 -13.76 93.06 -68.04
CA ILE A 347 -14.51 93.47 -66.83
C ILE A 347 -15.94 93.67 -67.27
N LYS A 348 -16.88 92.88 -66.74
CA LYS A 348 -18.30 92.96 -67.09
C LYS A 348 -19.07 93.67 -65.98
N LEU A 349 -19.62 94.83 -66.28
CA LEU A 349 -20.63 95.51 -65.47
C LEU A 349 -22.00 95.03 -65.98
N GLN A 350 -22.52 93.95 -65.40
CA GLN A 350 -23.79 93.39 -65.84
C GLN A 350 -24.95 94.35 -65.53
N ASP A 351 -25.98 94.32 -66.37
CA ASP A 351 -27.23 95.00 -66.08
C ASP A 351 -27.90 94.37 -64.84
N PHE A 352 -28.88 95.08 -64.28
CA PHE A 352 -29.59 94.64 -63.08
C PHE A 352 -30.23 93.25 -63.24
N TYR A 353 -30.58 92.87 -64.48
CA TYR A 353 -31.23 91.61 -64.79
C TYR A 353 -30.22 90.47 -65.09
N GLY A 354 -28.92 90.77 -65.14
CA GLY A 354 -27.84 89.79 -65.38
C GLY A 354 -27.80 89.22 -66.79
N THR A 355 -28.48 89.84 -67.76
CA THR A 355 -28.60 89.32 -69.14
C THR A 355 -27.66 90.02 -70.11
N ASN A 356 -27.44 91.32 -69.92
CA ASN A 356 -26.49 92.11 -70.71
C ASN A 356 -25.42 92.72 -69.81
N TYR A 357 -24.38 93.32 -70.41
CA TYR A 357 -23.33 93.98 -69.65
C TYR A 357 -22.67 95.11 -70.44
N VAL A 358 -22.14 96.10 -69.70
CA VAL A 358 -21.15 97.04 -70.21
C VAL A 358 -19.76 96.47 -69.92
N GLY A 359 -18.95 96.29 -70.97
CA GLY A 359 -17.66 95.62 -70.88
C GLY A 359 -16.48 96.58 -71.01
N LEU A 360 -15.49 96.48 -70.12
CA LEU A 360 -14.17 97.09 -70.31
C LEU A 360 -13.18 96.00 -70.71
N LYS A 361 -12.56 96.10 -71.88
CA LYS A 361 -11.64 95.09 -72.41
C LYS A 361 -10.49 95.78 -73.15
N ALA A 362 -9.27 95.29 -72.94
CA ALA A 362 -8.11 95.71 -73.74
C ALA A 362 -8.27 95.26 -75.22
N PRO A 363 -7.67 95.99 -76.18
CA PRO A 363 -7.55 95.53 -77.55
C PRO A 363 -6.81 94.20 -77.66
N ASN A 364 -7.06 93.44 -78.74
CA ASN A 364 -6.44 92.12 -78.92
C ASN A 364 -4.91 92.18 -79.06
N ALA A 365 -4.38 93.31 -79.51
CA ALA A 365 -2.95 93.60 -79.57
C ALA A 365 -2.72 95.10 -79.35
N ILE A 366 -1.68 95.46 -78.59
CA ILE A 366 -1.20 96.83 -78.39
C ILE A 366 0.30 96.85 -78.66
N SER A 367 0.81 97.87 -79.36
CA SER A 367 2.22 97.99 -79.75
C SER A 367 3.12 98.52 -78.63
N SER A 368 2.54 99.20 -77.64
CA SER A 368 3.18 99.65 -76.41
C SER A 368 2.13 99.78 -75.30
N SER A 369 2.57 99.70 -74.04
CA SER A 369 1.70 99.94 -72.89
C SER A 369 1.25 101.39 -72.85
N TYR A 370 -0.03 101.62 -72.56
CA TYR A 370 -0.58 102.94 -72.28
C TYR A 370 -1.59 102.84 -71.14
N THR A 371 -1.73 103.92 -70.40
CA THR A 371 -2.76 104.07 -69.36
C THR A 371 -3.87 104.95 -69.92
N VAL A 372 -5.12 104.55 -69.71
CA VAL A 372 -6.28 105.41 -69.98
C VAL A 372 -6.60 106.15 -68.70
N ASN A 373 -6.30 107.45 -68.66
CA ASN A 373 -6.65 108.29 -67.52
C ASN A 373 -8.13 108.67 -67.60
N LEU A 374 -8.82 108.62 -66.45
CA LEU A 374 -10.14 109.21 -66.29
C LEU A 374 -10.02 110.74 -66.16
N PRO A 375 -11.05 111.52 -66.53
CA PRO A 375 -11.07 112.95 -66.26
C PRO A 375 -10.85 113.24 -64.77
N THR A 376 -10.10 114.30 -64.47
CA THR A 376 -9.78 114.70 -63.09
C THR A 376 -10.87 115.55 -62.43
N GLY A 377 -11.77 116.16 -63.22
CA GLY A 377 -12.94 116.92 -62.72
C GLY A 377 -14.20 116.06 -62.63
N ALA A 378 -15.22 116.50 -61.88
CA ALA A 378 -16.55 115.89 -61.90
C ALA A 378 -17.32 116.29 -63.19
N PRO A 379 -18.22 115.45 -63.72
CA PRO A 379 -19.01 115.78 -64.90
C PRO A 379 -20.05 116.88 -64.60
N LEU A 380 -20.34 117.72 -65.60
CA LEU A 380 -21.53 118.57 -65.62
C LEU A 380 -22.73 117.81 -66.18
N ALA A 381 -23.94 118.35 -65.98
CA ALA A 381 -25.16 117.75 -66.50
C ALA A 381 -25.06 117.52 -68.02
N ASN A 382 -25.43 116.32 -68.46
CA ASN A 382 -25.44 115.86 -69.85
C ASN A 382 -24.06 115.67 -70.51
N GLN A 383 -22.98 115.66 -69.74
CA GLN A 383 -21.66 115.24 -70.23
C GLN A 383 -21.50 113.73 -70.23
N PHE A 384 -20.71 113.19 -71.16
CA PHE A 384 -20.47 111.75 -71.31
C PHE A 384 -19.01 111.48 -71.63
N LEU A 385 -18.46 110.41 -71.06
CA LEU A 385 -17.07 110.04 -71.32
C LEU A 385 -16.87 109.73 -72.79
N GLN A 386 -15.96 110.46 -73.42
CA GLN A 386 -15.53 110.23 -74.78
C GLN A 386 -14.01 110.26 -74.91
N ALA A 387 -13.55 109.57 -75.95
CA ALA A 387 -12.20 109.60 -76.44
C ALA A 387 -11.81 111.03 -76.84
N SER A 388 -10.70 111.57 -76.32
CA SER A 388 -10.23 112.92 -76.69
C SER A 388 -9.73 113.00 -78.14
N THR A 389 -9.27 111.88 -78.69
CA THR A 389 -8.77 111.73 -80.07
C THR A 389 -8.97 110.29 -80.55
N THR A 390 -8.56 109.96 -81.78
CA THR A 390 -8.66 108.61 -82.34
C THR A 390 -7.77 107.56 -81.65
N THR A 391 -6.77 107.97 -80.87
CA THR A 391 -5.90 107.10 -80.06
C THR A 391 -5.65 107.71 -78.68
N PRO A 392 -6.68 107.85 -77.84
CA PRO A 392 -6.57 108.64 -76.62
C PRO A 392 -6.03 107.79 -75.46
N ASN A 393 -5.03 108.32 -74.78
CA ASN A 393 -4.61 107.93 -73.44
C ASN A 393 -5.42 108.65 -72.35
N GLU A 394 -6.37 109.52 -72.72
CA GLU A 394 -7.19 110.30 -71.80
C GLU A 394 -8.66 110.27 -72.26
N LEU A 395 -9.56 109.95 -71.33
CA LEU A 395 -10.99 110.20 -71.52
C LEU A 395 -11.33 111.62 -71.05
N VAL A 396 -12.25 112.26 -71.74
CA VAL A 396 -12.79 113.59 -71.42
C VAL A 396 -14.30 113.52 -71.26
N TRP A 397 -14.87 114.48 -70.53
CA TRP A 397 -16.32 114.62 -70.33
C TRP A 397 -17.06 115.16 -71.54
#